data_AF-A0A839EC19-F1
#
_entry.id   AF-A0A839EC19-F1
#
_cell.length_a   1.000
_cell.length_b   1.000
_cell.length_c   1.000
_cell.angle_alpha   90.00
_cell.angle_beta   90.00
_cell.angle_gamma   90.00
#
_symmetry.space_group_name_H-M   'P 1'
#
loop_
_entity.id
_entity.type
_entity.pdbx_description
1 polymer ?
#
loop_
_entity_poly.entity_id
_entity_poly.type
_entity_poly.pdbx_seq_one_letter_code
_entity_poly.pdbx_strand_id
1 'polypeptide(L)'
;MYRQIARNKRWSILLIALFCLAVIGLGLFASWVFAELWPLVLIVIACPLYVWQALTNATKSAAETAGLRTVTAEEERCLHRIVETTAIRAGIPTPRIGVIDEDAPNAFAASLKPGDAVLAVTREF
;
A
#
# COMPACT_ATOMS: atom_id res chain seq x y z
N MET A 1 -3.87 11.00 -18.08
CA MET A 1 -3.96 10.37 -16.74
C MET A 1 -4.45 8.91 -16.78
N TYR A 2 -5.65 8.59 -17.28
CA TYR A 2 -6.19 7.20 -17.30
C TYR A 2 -5.28 6.15 -17.97
N ARG A 3 -4.61 6.48 -19.08
CA ARG A 3 -3.64 5.56 -19.73
C ARG A 3 -2.42 5.24 -18.85
N GLN A 4 -1.95 6.20 -18.05
CA GLN A 4 -0.81 6.00 -17.16
C GLN A 4 -1.21 5.13 -15.97
N ILE A 5 -2.40 5.34 -15.41
CA ILE A 5 -2.94 4.49 -14.33
C ILE A 5 -3.08 3.04 -14.81
N ALA A 6 -3.66 2.83 -15.99
CA ALA A 6 -3.81 1.49 -16.57
C ALA A 6 -2.45 0.83 -16.84
N ARG A 7 -1.46 1.59 -17.34
CA ARG A 7 -0.10 1.10 -17.57
C ARG A 7 0.59 0.70 -16.26
N ASN A 8 0.54 1.55 -15.25
CA ASN A 8 1.16 1.27 -13.95
C ASN A 8 0.51 0.04 -13.30
N LYS A 9 -0.83 -0.08 -13.37
CA LYS A 9 -1.53 -1.26 -12.86
C LYS A 9 -1.08 -2.55 -13.56
N ARG A 10 -0.89 -2.53 -14.88
CA ARG A 10 -0.37 -3.69 -15.63
C ARG A 10 1.04 -4.05 -15.19
N TRP A 11 1.93 -3.06 -15.04
CA TRP A 11 3.28 -3.30 -14.56
C TRP A 11 3.32 -3.87 -13.14
N SER A 12 2.51 -3.35 -12.22
CA SER A 12 2.40 -3.91 -10.87
C SER A 12 1.92 -5.36 -10.90
N ILE A 13 0.91 -5.69 -11.71
CA ILE A 13 0.42 -7.06 -11.87
C ILE A 13 1.51 -7.96 -12.47
N LEU A 14 2.22 -7.49 -13.49
CA LEU A 14 3.31 -8.24 -14.12
C LEU A 14 4.45 -8.52 -13.14
N LEU A 15 4.86 -7.54 -12.34
CA LEU A 15 5.90 -7.70 -11.32
C LEU A 15 5.49 -8.70 -10.24
N ILE A 16 4.26 -8.62 -9.74
CA ILE A 16 3.72 -9.57 -8.76
C ILE A 16 3.66 -10.98 -9.36
N ALA A 17 3.17 -11.13 -10.59
CA ALA A 17 3.12 -12.41 -11.28
C ALA A 17 4.51 -13.01 -11.47
N LEU A 18 5.49 -12.21 -11.91
CA LEU A 18 6.88 -12.63 -12.06
C LEU A 18 7.49 -13.07 -10.73
N PHE A 19 7.24 -12.33 -9.65
CA PHE A 19 7.68 -12.70 -8.30
C PHE A 19 7.06 -14.03 -7.85
N CYS A 20 5.74 -14.21 -8.02
CA CYS A 20 5.08 -15.48 -7.72
C CYS A 20 5.66 -16.64 -8.51
N LEU A 21 5.92 -16.45 -9.82
CA LEU A 21 6.54 -17.47 -10.66
C LEU A 21 7.94 -17.85 -10.17
N ALA A 22 8.76 -16.86 -9.78
CA ALA A 22 10.08 -17.11 -9.23
C ALA A 22 10.00 -17.91 -7.91
N VAL A 23 9.09 -17.55 -7.01
CA VAL A 23 8.88 -18.23 -5.73
C VAL A 23 8.36 -19.67 -5.93
N ILE A 24 7.42 -19.88 -6.85
CA ILE A 24 6.95 -21.23 -7.22
C ILE A 24 8.09 -22.04 -7.84
N GLY A 25 8.94 -21.42 -8.66
CA GLY A 25 10.15 -22.04 -9.21
C GLY A 25 11.10 -22.54 -8.13
N LEU A 26 11.28 -21.77 -7.05
CA LEU A 26 12.04 -22.21 -5.86
C LEU A 26 11.37 -23.40 -5.16
N GLY A 27 10.03 -23.43 -5.10
CA GLY A 27 9.30 -24.56 -4.56
C GLY A 27 9.45 -25.84 -5.38
N LEU A 28 9.45 -25.72 -6.71
CA LEU A 28 9.75 -26.82 -7.63
C LEU A 28 11.18 -27.33 -7.44
N PHE A 29 12.14 -26.41 -7.36
CA PHE A 29 13.54 -26.75 -7.13
C PHE A 29 13.75 -27.46 -5.78
N ALA A 30 13.17 -26.94 -4.70
CA ALA A 30 13.23 -27.56 -3.39
C ALA A 30 12.58 -28.96 -3.40
N SER A 31 11.39 -29.08 -4.00
CA SER A 31 10.69 -30.37 -4.11
C SER A 31 11.52 -31.41 -4.88
N TRP A 32 12.25 -30.99 -5.92
CA TRP A 32 13.17 -31.86 -6.65
C TRP A 32 14.37 -32.30 -5.81
N VAL A 33 14.98 -31.39 -5.04
CA VAL A 33 16.14 -31.70 -4.18
C VAL A 33 15.78 -32.64 -3.03
N PHE A 34 14.64 -32.41 -2.38
CA PHE A 34 14.20 -33.22 -1.23
C PHE A 34 13.44 -34.49 -1.65
N ALA A 35 13.13 -34.66 -2.94
CA ALA A 35 12.27 -35.72 -3.47
C ALA A 35 10.89 -35.81 -2.77
N GLU A 36 10.42 -34.69 -2.21
CA GLU A 36 9.18 -34.60 -1.44
C GLU A 36 8.31 -33.48 -2.00
N LEU A 37 6.98 -33.66 -1.98
CA LEU A 37 6.04 -32.72 -2.59
C LEU A 37 5.60 -31.59 -1.64
N TRP A 38 5.80 -31.75 -0.33
CA TRP A 38 5.32 -30.78 0.66
C TRP A 38 5.91 -29.36 0.49
N PRO A 39 7.17 -29.13 0.06
CA PRO A 39 7.69 -27.76 -0.10
C PRO A 39 6.94 -27.01 -1.21
N LEU A 40 6.61 -27.71 -2.30
CA LEU A 40 5.84 -27.15 -3.40
C LEU A 40 4.41 -26.80 -2.96
N VAL A 41 3.73 -27.73 -2.28
CA VAL A 41 2.36 -27.51 -1.79
C VAL A 41 2.31 -26.33 -0.83
N LEU A 42 3.27 -26.26 0.09
CA LEU A 42 3.40 -25.15 1.04
C LEU A 42 3.56 -23.83 0.31
N ILE A 43 4.45 -23.74 -0.68
CA ILE A 43 4.72 -22.50 -1.42
C ILE A 43 3.51 -22.08 -2.26
N VAL A 44 2.85 -23.01 -2.95
CA VAL A 44 1.66 -22.73 -3.78
C VAL A 44 0.50 -22.17 -2.94
N ILE A 45 0.38 -22.58 -1.68
CA ILE A 45 -0.64 -22.06 -0.76
C ILE A 45 -0.17 -20.76 -0.08
N ALA A 46 1.07 -20.72 0.42
CA ALA A 46 1.58 -19.59 1.18
C ALA A 46 1.80 -18.34 0.31
N CYS A 47 2.23 -18.50 -0.93
CA CYS A 47 2.50 -17.38 -1.83
C CYS A 47 1.27 -16.48 -2.10
N PRO A 48 0.10 -17.01 -2.55
CA PRO A 48 -1.08 -16.17 -2.76
C PRO A 48 -1.60 -15.56 -1.46
N LEU A 49 -1.53 -16.27 -0.33
CA LEU A 49 -1.90 -15.73 0.98
C LEU A 49 -1.01 -14.55 1.38
N TYR A 50 0.31 -14.69 1.17
CA TYR A 50 1.27 -13.62 1.41
C TYR A 50 1.01 -12.39 0.53
N VAL A 51 0.81 -12.59 -0.78
CA VAL A 51 0.50 -11.50 -1.71
C VAL A 51 -0.79 -10.81 -1.33
N TRP A 52 -1.84 -11.56 -0.97
CA TRP A 52 -3.10 -11.01 -0.50
C TRP A 52 -2.90 -10.15 0.75
N GLN A 53 -2.21 -10.66 1.77
CA GLN A 53 -1.92 -9.94 3.02
C GLN A 53 -1.05 -8.68 2.78
N ALA A 54 -0.09 -8.75 1.87
CA ALA A 54 0.76 -7.63 1.51
C ALA A 54 -0.05 -6.53 0.81
N LEU A 55 -0.91 -6.89 -0.13
CA LEU A 55 -1.74 -5.94 -0.86
C LEU A 55 -2.80 -5.27 0.02
N THR A 56 -3.37 -5.98 1.00
CA THR A 56 -4.30 -5.37 1.96
C THR A 56 -3.61 -4.35 2.86
N ASN A 57 -2.33 -4.56 3.17
CA ASN A 57 -1.57 -3.70 4.09
C ASN A 57 -0.72 -2.65 3.36
N ALA A 58 -0.68 -2.66 2.02
CA ALA A 58 0.24 -1.84 1.25
C ALA A 58 0.01 -0.33 1.45
N THR A 59 -1.23 0.15 1.62
CA THR A 59 -1.46 1.59 1.91
C THR A 59 -0.89 1.99 3.26
N LYS A 60 -1.08 1.14 4.28
CA LYS A 60 -0.55 1.37 5.63
C LYS A 60 0.97 1.34 5.63
N SER A 61 1.57 0.35 4.97
CA SER A 61 3.02 0.20 4.85
C SER A 61 3.66 1.38 4.12
N ALA A 62 3.03 1.88 3.05
CA ALA A 62 3.49 3.10 2.37
C ALA A 62 3.46 4.32 3.29
N ALA A 63 2.39 4.47 4.08
CA ALA A 63 2.26 5.56 5.05
C ALA A 63 3.31 5.49 6.16
N GLU A 64 3.54 4.30 6.73
CA GLU A 64 4.56 4.07 7.76
C GLU A 64 5.97 4.31 7.23
N THR A 65 6.27 3.86 6.02
CA THR A 65 7.58 4.06 5.37
C THR A 65 7.85 5.54 5.12
N ALA A 66 6.81 6.32 4.87
CA ALA A 66 6.91 7.76 4.70
C ALA A 66 7.02 8.54 6.03
N GLY A 67 7.03 7.86 7.19
CA GLY A 67 7.14 8.52 8.48
C GLY A 67 5.85 9.23 8.92
N LEU A 68 4.69 8.78 8.42
CA LEU A 68 3.41 9.39 8.78
C LEU A 68 3.12 9.28 10.28
N ARG A 69 3.02 10.41 10.96
CA ARG A 69 2.41 10.51 12.30
C ARG A 69 0.93 10.87 12.15
N THR A 70 0.03 9.94 12.50
CA THR A 70 -1.41 10.25 12.49
C THR A 70 -1.74 11.32 13.51
N VAL A 71 -2.53 12.31 13.11
CA VAL A 71 -2.97 13.41 13.98
C VAL A 71 -4.47 13.37 14.18
N THR A 72 -4.90 13.71 15.39
CA THR A 72 -6.31 13.87 15.74
C THR A 72 -6.83 15.23 15.28
N ALA A 73 -8.16 15.38 15.21
CA ALA A 73 -8.79 16.66 14.91
C ALA A 73 -8.59 17.72 16.00
N GLU A 74 -8.20 17.29 17.21
CA GLU A 74 -7.84 18.18 18.32
C GLU A 74 -6.45 18.78 18.12
N GLU A 75 -5.49 17.98 17.65
CA GLU A 75 -4.13 18.44 17.33
C GLU A 75 -4.13 19.37 16.11
N GLU A 76 -4.85 19.01 15.03
CA GLU A 76 -4.77 19.71 13.73
C GLU A 76 -6.16 19.98 13.14
N ARG A 77 -6.96 20.81 13.82
CA ARG A 77 -8.37 21.07 13.44
C ARG A 77 -8.52 21.69 12.05
N CYS A 78 -7.63 22.60 11.66
CA CYS A 78 -7.70 23.27 10.36
C CYS A 78 -7.49 22.27 9.22
N LEU A 79 -6.44 21.45 9.33
CA LEU A 79 -6.11 20.41 8.36
C LEU A 79 -7.27 19.42 8.22
N HIS A 80 -7.79 18.90 9.33
CA HIS A 80 -8.92 17.96 9.32
C HIS A 80 -10.14 18.54 8.61
N ARG A 81 -10.53 19.79 8.89
CA ARG A 81 -11.68 20.44 8.22
C ARG A 81 -11.49 20.61 6.71
N ILE A 82 -10.30 21.02 6.28
CA ILE A 82 -9.99 21.20 4.85
C ILE A 82 -10.13 19.86 4.14
N VAL A 83 -9.51 18.82 4.69
CA VAL A 83 -9.51 17.47 4.10
C VAL A 83 -10.90 16.87 4.09
N GLU A 84 -11.65 16.97 5.19
CA GLU A 84 -13.03 16.50 5.30
C GLU A 84 -13.95 17.19 4.30
N THR A 85 -13.90 18.53 4.21
CA THR A 85 -14.70 19.30 3.25
C THR A 85 -14.35 18.89 1.81
N THR A 86 -13.06 18.65 1.54
CA THR A 86 -12.59 18.21 0.22
C THR A 86 -13.08 16.80 -0.11
N ALA A 87 -13.02 15.86 0.84
CA ALA A 87 -13.50 14.49 0.68
C ALA A 87 -15.01 14.45 0.43
N ILE A 88 -15.80 15.22 1.19
CA ILE A 88 -17.24 15.36 1.01
C ILE A 88 -17.57 15.87 -0.41
N ARG A 89 -16.88 16.94 -0.86
CA ARG A 89 -17.08 17.49 -2.21
C ARG A 89 -16.69 16.50 -3.32
N ALA A 90 -15.67 15.69 -3.09
CA ALA A 90 -15.24 14.65 -4.01
C ALA A 90 -16.10 13.38 -3.95
N GLY A 91 -17.03 13.27 -2.99
CA GLY A 91 -17.88 12.08 -2.82
C GLY A 91 -17.10 10.84 -2.39
N ILE A 92 -15.99 11.01 -1.68
CA ILE A 92 -15.15 9.90 -1.19
C ILE A 92 -15.12 9.88 0.35
N PRO A 93 -14.85 8.72 0.97
CA PRO A 93 -14.61 8.65 2.40
C PRO A 93 -13.46 9.56 2.83
N THR A 94 -13.56 10.18 4.01
CA THR A 94 -12.47 10.99 4.56
C THR A 94 -11.25 10.10 4.80
N PRO A 95 -10.07 10.45 4.24
CA PRO A 95 -8.84 9.66 4.41
C PRO A 95 -8.32 9.77 5.85
N ARG A 96 -7.43 8.85 6.23
CA ARG A 96 -6.62 8.97 7.44
C ARG A 96 -5.61 10.11 7.26
N ILE A 97 -5.61 11.07 8.17
CA ILE A 97 -4.81 12.28 8.10
C ILE A 97 -3.60 12.15 9.03
N GLY A 98 -2.42 12.47 8.52
CA GLY A 98 -1.21 12.56 9.32
C GLY A 98 -0.29 13.67 8.86
N VAL A 99 0.71 13.91 9.69
CA VAL A 99 1.79 14.86 9.44
C VAL A 99 3.11 14.11 9.32
N ILE A 100 4.03 14.68 8.56
CA ILE A 100 5.41 14.21 8.45
C ILE A 100 6.32 15.34 8.92
N ASP A 101 7.28 14.99 9.76
CA ASP A 101 8.22 15.94 10.34
C ASP A 101 9.38 16.13 9.35
N GLU A 102 9.25 17.12 8.46
CA GLU A 102 10.23 17.45 7.42
C GLU A 102 10.16 18.95 7.09
N ASP A 103 11.33 19.61 7.05
CA ASP A 103 11.45 21.06 6.82
C ASP A 103 11.02 21.50 5.42
N ALA A 104 10.98 20.57 4.46
CA ALA A 104 10.56 20.88 3.10
C ALA A 104 9.03 20.74 2.96
N PRO A 105 8.32 21.74 2.39
CA PRO A 105 6.88 21.67 2.20
C PRO A 105 6.52 20.62 1.14
N ASN A 106 5.74 19.62 1.55
CA ASN A 106 5.32 18.49 0.72
C ASN A 106 3.99 17.90 1.22
N ALA A 107 3.29 17.19 0.35
CA ALA A 107 2.10 16.44 0.70
C ALA A 107 1.90 15.25 -0.25
N PHE A 108 1.38 14.14 0.26
CA PHE A 108 0.99 13.02 -0.59
C PHE A 108 -0.31 12.38 -0.13
N ALA A 109 -1.03 11.80 -1.10
CA ALA A 109 -2.21 10.98 -0.86
C ALA A 109 -2.02 9.61 -1.52
N ALA A 110 -2.28 8.54 -0.77
CA ALA A 110 -2.13 7.17 -1.25
C ALA A 110 -3.36 6.33 -0.89
N SER A 111 -3.74 5.44 -1.80
CA SER A 111 -4.87 4.53 -1.61
C SER A 111 -4.86 3.39 -2.62
N LEU A 112 -5.06 2.15 -2.16
CA LEU A 112 -5.46 1.03 -3.02
C LEU A 112 -6.97 0.92 -3.20
N LYS A 113 -7.74 1.39 -2.23
CA LYS A 113 -9.21 1.39 -2.21
C LYS A 113 -9.71 2.64 -1.46
N PRO A 114 -10.79 3.31 -1.91
CA PRO A 114 -11.23 4.58 -1.33
C PRO A 114 -11.39 4.58 0.20
N GLY A 115 -11.83 3.47 0.80
CA GLY A 115 -12.02 3.36 2.25
C GLY A 115 -10.74 3.26 3.09
N ASP A 116 -9.58 3.07 2.48
CA ASP A 116 -8.28 2.98 3.15
C ASP A 116 -7.32 4.10 2.71
N ALA A 117 -7.86 5.22 2.23
CA ALA A 117 -7.04 6.35 1.80
C ALA A 117 -6.27 6.99 2.97
N VAL A 118 -5.05 7.43 2.68
CA VAL A 118 -4.17 8.14 3.62
C VAL A 118 -3.73 9.45 2.97
N LEU A 119 -3.70 10.53 3.75
CA LEU A 119 -3.16 11.84 3.37
C LEU A 119 -2.10 12.26 4.39
N ALA A 120 -0.92 12.63 3.88
CA ALA A 120 0.18 13.17 4.65
C ALA A 120 0.50 14.59 4.21
N VAL A 121 0.80 15.48 5.16
CA VAL A 121 1.31 16.83 4.90
C VAL A 121 2.56 17.04 5.75
N THR A 122 3.63 17.59 5.19
CA THR A 122 4.81 17.91 6.00
C THR A 122 4.55 19.15 6.86
N ARG A 123 5.16 19.16 8.05
CA ARG A 123 5.15 20.31 8.95
C ARG A 123 6.57 20.75 9.22
N GLU A 124 6.80 22.05 9.07
CA GLU A 124 7.98 22.71 9.62
C GLU A 124 7.77 22.86 11.14
N PHE A 125 8.82 22.64 11.93
CA PHE A 125 8.81 22.86 13.39
C PHE A 125 9.19 24.29 13.75
#